data_AF-A0A8I6WPI0-F1
#
_entry.id   AF-A0A8I6WPI0-F1
#
_cell.length_a   1.000
_cell.length_b   1.000
_cell.length_c   1.000
_cell.angle_alpha   90.00
_cell.angle_beta   90.00
_cell.angle_gamma   90.00
#
_symmetry.space_group_name_H-M   'P 1'
#
loop_
_entity.id
_entity.type
_entity.pdbx_description
1 polymer ?
#
loop_
_entity_poly.entity_id
_entity_poly.type
_entity_poly.pdbx_seq_one_letter_code
_entity_poly.pdbx_strand_id
1 'polypeptide(L)'
;MLVNFDLTRDACKALFATKVIDTPLLGTSKLHQARTMQASKSSPPVLRKKDDGEEDITVDLYPFIREYKGGSVERLLHSPFVAASEDPADNRGVATRDVVVDKSTDVSARLFLPSVAAASAGERIPVVMYVHGGSFCTESAFSRTYHNYIRSLAARAGALVVSVEYNLAPEHPVPAAYDDAWAALQWVATLSDPWISNYADLGRTFLAGDSAGGNIVYNTAVRAASGGGSRIYIEGLVIVHPYFWGTDRLSSSEAVWDGIAMFAPEAIDRLWPFATAGRLGNDDRRVNPLDEDIASLRCRRVLVAVADKDTLRDRGRRLASRMRDCCSWADDENAVTLVESEGEDHGFHLYNPLRATSKILMESIVRFINQRTAPLPLQLPQVQELLACQGKMHRAVQPVLRVPTRPYMDVHGYGTAMKARDAATRTSCLHIGHGRRASKTSYGSVLGHVIRPNSTNMRFASSAITAPCSCVFHNFI
;
A
#
# COMPACT_ATOMS: atom_id res chain seq x y z
N MET A 1 32.47 -28.02 -46.46
CA MET A 1 33.88 -27.74 -46.11
C MET A 1 33.88 -27.42 -44.63
N LEU A 2 34.42 -28.34 -43.81
CA LEU A 2 34.53 -28.28 -42.35
C LEU A 2 35.44 -27.12 -41.92
N VAL A 3 35.15 -26.45 -40.79
CA VAL A 3 36.03 -26.40 -39.59
C VAL A 3 35.20 -26.00 -38.34
N ASN A 4 35.34 -26.76 -37.25
CA ASN A 4 34.99 -26.42 -35.87
C ASN A 4 35.96 -25.37 -35.30
N PHE A 5 35.61 -24.64 -34.24
CA PHE A 5 36.32 -24.75 -32.95
C PHE A 5 35.58 -24.00 -31.83
N ASP A 6 35.71 -24.62 -30.66
CA ASP A 6 35.10 -24.38 -29.37
C ASP A 6 36.07 -23.56 -28.47
N LEU A 7 35.60 -23.18 -27.28
CA LEU A 7 36.34 -22.84 -26.04
C LEU A 7 36.42 -21.37 -25.52
N THR A 8 35.78 -21.23 -24.33
CA THR A 8 36.27 -20.69 -23.03
C THR A 8 36.44 -19.18 -22.74
N ARG A 9 35.55 -18.69 -21.85
CA ARG A 9 35.76 -18.37 -20.41
C ARG A 9 37.04 -17.62 -19.95
N ASP A 10 36.80 -16.54 -19.21
CA ASP A 10 37.63 -15.80 -18.23
C ASP A 10 38.61 -14.68 -18.68
N ALA A 11 38.21 -13.43 -18.42
CA ALA A 11 39.01 -12.19 -18.29
C ALA A 11 38.08 -11.11 -17.64
N CYS A 12 38.40 -10.25 -16.67
CA CYS A 12 39.63 -9.83 -16.01
C CYS A 12 39.27 -9.15 -14.67
N LYS A 13 40.02 -9.43 -13.59
CA LYS A 13 40.19 -8.56 -12.41
C LYS A 13 41.64 -8.06 -12.39
N ALA A 14 41.86 -6.75 -12.34
CA ALA A 14 43.15 -6.17 -11.94
C ALA A 14 43.01 -4.70 -11.51
N LEU A 15 43.96 -4.27 -10.66
CA LEU A 15 44.26 -2.94 -10.09
C LEU A 15 43.66 -2.72 -8.68
N PHE A 16 44.41 -2.54 -7.58
CA PHE A 16 45.78 -2.04 -7.39
C PHE A 16 46.53 -2.80 -6.27
N ALA A 17 47.86 -2.86 -6.39
CA ALA A 17 48.80 -3.29 -5.38
C ALA A 17 49.81 -2.18 -5.09
N THR A 18 50.23 -2.05 -3.82
CA THR A 18 51.53 -1.47 -3.44
C THR A 18 52.08 -2.20 -2.21
N LYS A 19 53.29 -2.74 -2.38
CA LYS A 19 54.15 -3.46 -1.42
C LYS A 19 55.04 -2.48 -0.63
N VAL A 20 55.42 -2.84 0.61
CA VAL A 20 56.76 -2.68 1.22
C VAL A 20 56.90 -3.78 2.30
N ILE A 21 57.55 -4.94 2.04
CA ILE A 21 58.94 -5.38 2.30
C ILE A 21 59.30 -5.63 3.79
N ASP A 22 59.52 -6.91 4.12
CA ASP A 22 60.14 -7.50 5.32
C ASP A 22 61.67 -7.44 5.30
N THR A 23 62.36 -7.46 6.48
CA THR A 23 63.38 -8.47 6.92
C THR A 23 64.06 -8.13 8.29
N PRO A 24 64.78 -9.05 8.99
CA PRO A 24 64.61 -9.36 10.43
C PRO A 24 65.90 -9.26 11.31
N LEU A 25 65.83 -9.70 12.60
CA LEU A 25 66.78 -10.63 13.31
C LEU A 25 66.82 -10.50 14.87
N LEU A 26 66.68 -11.66 15.54
CA LEU A 26 67.38 -12.23 16.73
C LEU A 26 67.90 -11.39 17.94
N GLY A 27 67.63 -11.88 19.18
CA GLY A 27 68.67 -11.94 20.25
C GLY A 27 68.38 -11.47 21.70
N THR A 28 68.01 -12.41 22.59
CA THR A 28 68.49 -12.66 23.99
C THR A 28 68.55 -11.62 25.15
N SER A 29 67.97 -12.06 26.29
CA SER A 29 68.42 -12.04 27.71
C SER A 29 68.28 -10.83 28.68
N LYS A 30 67.39 -11.05 29.69
CA LYS A 30 67.45 -10.84 31.16
C LYS A 30 68.14 -9.60 31.79
N LEU A 31 67.41 -8.82 32.61
CA LEU A 31 67.47 -8.78 34.11
C LEU A 31 66.64 -7.62 34.75
N HIS A 32 65.99 -7.98 35.87
CA HIS A 32 65.63 -7.21 37.09
C HIS A 32 64.39 -6.28 37.19
N GLN A 33 63.35 -6.87 37.81
CA GLN A 33 62.53 -6.44 38.97
C GLN A 33 62.06 -4.97 39.13
N ALA A 34 60.74 -4.79 39.12
CA ALA A 34 59.99 -4.16 40.22
C ALA A 34 58.49 -4.54 40.17
N ARG A 35 57.90 -4.71 41.36
CA ARG A 35 56.56 -5.23 41.69
C ARG A 35 55.40 -4.35 41.20
N THR A 36 54.33 -4.96 40.67
CA THR A 36 52.93 -4.58 40.94
C THR A 36 51.96 -5.75 40.67
N MET A 37 50.75 -5.65 41.23
CA MET A 37 49.87 -6.72 41.71
C MET A 37 49.11 -7.55 40.66
N GLN A 38 48.67 -8.74 41.10
CA GLN A 38 47.75 -9.67 40.43
C GLN A 38 46.43 -9.01 40.00
N ALA A 39 45.98 -9.34 38.79
CA ALA A 39 44.56 -9.39 38.43
C ALA A 39 44.36 -10.37 37.27
N SER A 40 43.82 -11.55 37.58
CA SER A 40 43.29 -12.50 36.60
C SER A 40 42.04 -11.91 35.93
N LYS A 41 42.11 -11.62 34.63
CA LYS A 41 40.93 -11.30 33.82
C LYS A 41 40.24 -12.60 33.43
N SER A 42 39.29 -13.06 34.24
CA SER A 42 38.22 -13.93 33.79
C SER A 42 37.22 -13.08 32.98
N SER A 43 36.90 -13.55 31.78
CA SER A 43 35.81 -13.00 30.97
C SER A 43 34.49 -13.12 31.74
N PRO A 44 33.64 -12.08 31.80
CA PRO A 44 32.33 -12.21 32.41
C PRO A 44 31.42 -13.08 31.52
N PRO A 45 30.54 -13.92 32.12
CA PRO A 45 29.60 -14.70 31.35
C PRO A 45 28.60 -13.74 30.72
N VAL A 46 28.45 -13.83 29.40
CA VAL A 46 27.30 -13.25 28.70
C VAL A 46 26.08 -14.00 29.20
N LEU A 47 25.38 -13.42 30.17
CA LEU A 47 24.01 -13.78 30.50
C LEU A 47 23.15 -13.43 29.27
N ARG A 48 23.08 -14.35 28.31
CA ARG A 48 21.92 -14.43 27.44
C ARG A 48 20.75 -14.77 28.36
N LYS A 49 19.96 -13.77 28.71
CA LYS A 49 18.60 -14.00 29.14
C LYS A 49 17.94 -14.73 27.97
N LYS A 50 17.68 -16.03 28.14
CA LYS A 50 16.76 -16.77 27.29
C LYS A 50 15.43 -16.03 27.45
N ASP A 51 14.93 -15.41 26.39
CA ASP A 51 13.61 -14.81 26.44
C ASP A 51 12.64 -15.99 26.48
N ASP A 52 12.00 -16.21 27.63
CA ASP A 52 11.08 -17.32 27.87
C ASP A 52 9.83 -17.27 26.95
N GLY A 53 9.72 -16.29 26.05
CA GLY A 53 8.62 -16.09 25.10
C GLY A 53 8.82 -16.65 23.69
N GLU A 54 10.03 -17.06 23.28
CA GLU A 54 10.23 -17.70 21.97
C GLU A 54 9.74 -19.17 21.95
N GLU A 55 9.73 -19.85 23.10
CA GLU A 55 9.30 -21.26 23.20
C GLU A 55 7.78 -21.48 23.04
N ASP A 56 6.99 -20.39 23.00
CA ASP A 56 5.53 -20.42 22.87
C ASP A 56 5.00 -19.97 21.49
N ILE A 57 5.86 -19.57 20.54
CA ILE A 57 5.43 -19.17 19.18
C ILE A 57 5.21 -20.42 18.31
N THR A 58 3.99 -20.60 17.79
CA THR A 58 3.66 -21.71 16.85
C THR A 58 3.82 -21.31 15.41
N VAL A 59 3.56 -20.05 15.08
CA VAL A 59 3.76 -19.49 13.73
C VAL A 59 4.44 -18.13 13.86
N ASP A 60 5.60 -17.96 13.20
CA ASP A 60 6.23 -16.65 13.04
C ASP A 60 6.30 -16.27 11.55
N LEU A 61 5.47 -15.28 11.19
CA LEU A 61 5.41 -14.64 9.88
C LEU A 61 5.77 -13.15 10.01
N TYR A 62 6.81 -12.84 10.79
CA TYR A 62 7.39 -11.50 10.86
C TYR A 62 7.64 -10.90 9.46
N PRO A 63 7.33 -9.60 9.24
CA PRO A 63 6.85 -8.61 10.22
C PRO A 63 5.34 -8.53 10.41
N PHE A 64 4.55 -9.47 9.88
CA PHE A 64 3.09 -9.33 9.83
C PHE A 64 2.43 -9.81 11.12
N ILE A 65 2.61 -11.09 11.43
CA ILE A 65 1.77 -11.78 12.40
C ILE A 65 2.54 -12.91 13.09
N ARG A 66 2.22 -13.12 14.35
CA ARG A 66 2.65 -14.28 15.14
C ARG A 66 1.44 -14.96 15.74
N GLU A 67 1.48 -16.29 15.77
CA GLU A 67 0.53 -17.11 16.51
C GLU A 67 1.28 -17.80 17.65
N TYR A 68 0.66 -17.79 18.83
CA TYR A 68 1.20 -18.42 20.02
C TYR A 68 0.45 -19.71 20.35
N LYS A 69 1.10 -20.56 21.13
CA LYS A 69 0.55 -21.79 21.68
C LYS A 69 -0.72 -21.47 22.47
N GLY A 70 -1.85 -22.04 22.04
CA GLY A 70 -3.18 -21.70 22.57
C GLY A 70 -4.03 -20.86 21.62
N GLY A 71 -3.51 -20.46 20.46
CA GLY A 71 -4.26 -19.83 19.37
C GLY A 71 -4.37 -18.31 19.45
N SER A 72 -3.71 -17.66 20.41
CA SER A 72 -3.68 -16.19 20.46
C SER A 72 -2.79 -15.64 19.35
N VAL A 73 -3.27 -14.57 18.72
CA VAL A 73 -2.63 -13.92 17.57
C VAL A 73 -2.11 -12.55 17.97
N GLU A 74 -0.88 -12.25 17.58
CA GLU A 74 -0.29 -10.92 17.65
C GLU A 74 -0.05 -10.38 16.24
N ARG A 75 -0.69 -9.25 15.93
CA ARG A 75 -0.45 -8.51 14.68
C ARG A 75 0.66 -7.50 14.90
N LEU A 76 1.81 -7.75 14.31
CA LEU A 76 3.02 -6.93 14.45
C LEU A 76 3.00 -5.74 13.48
N LEU A 77 2.54 -5.97 12.25
CA LEU A 77 2.34 -4.89 11.29
C LEU A 77 0.95 -4.29 11.50
N HIS A 78 0.89 -3.12 12.10
CA HIS A 78 -0.34 -2.35 12.17
C HIS A 78 -0.04 -0.86 12.24
N SER A 79 -0.98 -0.07 11.72
CA SER A 79 -0.91 1.40 11.76
C SER A 79 -2.02 1.95 12.66
N PRO A 80 -1.83 3.10 13.33
CA PRO A 80 -2.85 3.67 14.21
C PRO A 80 -4.17 3.94 13.48
N PHE A 81 -5.29 3.70 14.15
CA PHE A 81 -6.61 4.05 13.64
C PHE A 81 -6.74 5.56 13.38
N VAL A 82 -7.47 5.91 12.33
CA VAL A 82 -7.88 7.29 12.02
C VAL A 82 -9.41 7.32 11.97
N ALA A 83 -10.04 8.24 12.69
CA ALA A 83 -11.49 8.43 12.62
C ALA A 83 -11.88 9.05 11.29
N ALA A 84 -13.02 8.64 10.73
CA ALA A 84 -13.60 9.32 9.59
C ALA A 84 -14.10 10.72 9.99
N SER A 85 -14.00 11.66 9.07
CA SER A 85 -14.59 13.00 9.19
C SER A 85 -15.19 13.43 7.86
N GLU A 86 -16.47 13.76 7.88
CA GLU A 86 -17.19 14.29 6.71
C GLU A 86 -16.85 15.76 6.44
N ASP A 87 -16.15 16.45 7.35
CA ASP A 87 -15.59 17.77 7.08
C ASP A 87 -14.35 17.61 6.17
N PRO A 88 -14.40 18.10 4.91
CA PRO A 88 -13.25 17.99 4.02
C PRO A 88 -12.01 18.70 4.54
N ALA A 89 -12.15 19.72 5.40
CA ALA A 89 -11.02 20.46 5.97
C ALA A 89 -10.13 19.55 6.83
N ASP A 90 -10.72 18.55 7.50
CA ASP A 90 -9.99 17.62 8.36
C ASP A 90 -9.06 16.69 7.57
N ASN A 91 -9.38 16.41 6.29
CA ASN A 91 -8.55 15.56 5.43
C ASN A 91 -8.13 16.26 4.14
N ARG A 92 -7.70 17.52 4.24
CA ARG A 92 -7.06 18.27 3.14
C ARG A 92 -7.91 18.32 1.85
N GLY A 93 -9.21 18.57 1.99
CA GLY A 93 -10.16 18.65 0.89
C GLY A 93 -10.83 17.33 0.52
N VAL A 94 -10.78 16.31 1.38
CA VAL A 94 -11.43 15.02 1.18
C VAL A 94 -12.35 14.72 2.36
N ALA A 95 -13.65 14.59 2.14
CA ALA A 95 -14.55 14.09 3.16
C ALA A 95 -14.40 12.57 3.27
N THR A 96 -14.49 12.03 4.49
CA THR A 96 -14.44 10.59 4.74
C THR A 96 -15.60 10.14 5.60
N ARG A 97 -16.11 8.93 5.34
CA ARG A 97 -17.14 8.31 6.16
C ARG A 97 -17.03 6.80 6.11
N ASP A 98 -17.39 6.16 7.21
CA ASP A 98 -17.42 4.71 7.30
C ASP A 98 -18.85 4.22 7.02
N VAL A 99 -18.98 3.09 6.33
CA VAL A 99 -20.24 2.45 5.94
C VAL A 99 -20.17 0.95 6.20
N VAL A 100 -21.27 0.34 6.62
CA VAL A 100 -21.40 -1.12 6.65
C VAL A 100 -21.87 -1.59 5.29
N VAL A 101 -21.11 -2.49 4.68
CA VAL A 101 -21.36 -3.08 3.35
C VAL A 101 -22.29 -4.27 3.49
N ASP A 102 -21.95 -5.21 4.38
CA ASP A 102 -22.75 -6.40 4.66
C ASP A 102 -22.76 -6.66 6.17
N LYS A 103 -23.95 -6.62 6.76
CA LYS A 103 -24.14 -6.83 8.21
C LYS A 103 -23.95 -8.28 8.63
N SER A 104 -24.12 -9.24 7.72
CA SER A 104 -24.03 -10.67 8.03
C SER A 104 -22.59 -11.14 8.22
N THR A 105 -21.65 -10.48 7.54
CA THR A 105 -20.21 -10.75 7.58
C THR A 105 -19.40 -9.62 8.24
N ASP A 106 -20.09 -8.57 8.72
CA ASP A 106 -19.52 -7.35 9.30
C ASP A 106 -18.52 -6.60 8.39
N VAL A 107 -18.63 -6.81 7.08
CA VAL A 107 -17.81 -6.11 6.10
C VAL A 107 -18.20 -4.64 6.09
N SER A 108 -17.19 -3.79 6.12
CA SER A 108 -17.37 -2.34 6.08
C SER A 108 -16.44 -1.71 5.05
N ALA A 109 -16.61 -0.41 4.83
CA ALA A 109 -15.72 0.35 3.98
C ALA A 109 -15.58 1.78 4.48
N ARG A 110 -14.46 2.42 4.15
CA ARG A 110 -14.30 3.86 4.25
C ARG A 110 -14.44 4.50 2.88
N LEU A 111 -15.38 5.41 2.75
CA LEU A 111 -15.57 6.25 1.57
C LEU A 111 -14.68 7.49 1.67
N PHE A 112 -14.07 7.88 0.55
CA PHE A 112 -13.31 9.11 0.39
C PHE A 112 -13.91 9.93 -0.75
N LEU A 113 -14.43 11.11 -0.45
CA LEU A 113 -15.06 12.00 -1.41
C LEU A 113 -14.24 13.29 -1.56
N PRO A 114 -13.54 13.50 -2.69
CA PRO A 114 -12.79 14.73 -2.94
C PRO A 114 -13.76 15.90 -3.17
N SER A 115 -13.74 16.89 -2.27
CA SER A 115 -14.75 17.95 -2.23
C SER A 115 -14.75 18.85 -3.46
N VAL A 116 -13.58 19.12 -4.04
CA VAL A 116 -13.45 19.94 -5.26
C VAL A 116 -14.12 19.25 -6.45
N ALA A 117 -13.88 17.95 -6.64
CA ALA A 117 -14.46 17.20 -7.75
C ALA A 117 -15.98 17.00 -7.54
N ALA A 118 -16.41 16.78 -6.30
CA ALA A 118 -17.82 16.70 -5.95
C ALA A 118 -18.58 18.04 -6.11
N ALA A 119 -17.89 19.18 -5.95
CA ALA A 119 -18.46 20.53 -6.07
C ALA A 119 -18.58 21.03 -7.51
N SER A 120 -17.88 20.42 -8.47
CA SER A 120 -18.09 20.65 -9.91
C SER A 120 -19.44 20.06 -10.34
N ALA A 121 -20.52 20.74 -9.96
CA ALA A 121 -21.90 20.30 -10.15
C ALA A 121 -22.19 19.98 -11.62
N GLY A 122 -22.34 18.70 -11.93
CA GLY A 122 -22.73 18.20 -13.25
C GLY A 122 -21.95 16.98 -13.74
N GLU A 123 -20.73 16.76 -13.25
CA GLU A 123 -19.92 15.60 -13.66
C GLU A 123 -19.82 14.56 -12.54
N ARG A 124 -20.35 13.36 -12.81
CA ARG A 124 -20.06 12.18 -11.99
C ARG A 124 -18.58 11.84 -12.11
N ILE A 125 -17.98 11.36 -11.03
CA ILE A 125 -16.56 11.08 -10.91
C ILE A 125 -16.28 9.56 -10.90
N PRO A 126 -15.07 9.12 -11.28
CA PRO A 126 -14.69 7.71 -11.21
C PRO A 126 -14.91 7.13 -9.82
N VAL A 127 -15.24 5.84 -9.80
CA VAL A 127 -15.23 5.06 -8.56
C VAL A 127 -14.00 4.18 -8.55
N VAL A 128 -13.27 4.18 -7.45
CA VAL A 128 -12.19 3.23 -7.20
C VAL A 128 -12.59 2.38 -6.00
N MET A 129 -12.82 1.09 -6.19
CA MET A 129 -12.88 0.15 -5.06
C MET A 129 -11.45 -0.27 -4.72
N TYR A 130 -10.97 0.17 -3.56
CA TYR A 130 -9.62 -0.13 -3.10
C TYR A 130 -9.63 -1.24 -2.05
N VAL A 131 -8.77 -2.25 -2.20
CA VAL A 131 -8.55 -3.29 -1.19
C VAL A 131 -7.12 -3.18 -0.69
N HIS A 132 -6.94 -3.09 0.62
CA HIS A 132 -5.62 -2.89 1.23
C HIS A 132 -4.78 -4.17 1.24
N GLY A 133 -3.46 -4.01 1.15
CA GLY A 133 -2.48 -5.06 1.41
C GLY A 133 -2.37 -5.42 2.90
N GLY A 134 -1.28 -6.11 3.27
CA GLY A 134 -1.11 -6.66 4.62
C GLY A 134 -1.26 -8.18 4.67
N SER A 135 -0.91 -8.86 3.58
CA SER A 135 -0.77 -10.31 3.52
C SER A 135 -2.02 -11.08 4.01
N PHE A 136 -3.21 -10.56 3.74
CA PHE A 136 -4.52 -11.09 4.21
C PHE A 136 -4.73 -11.10 5.73
N CYS A 137 -3.74 -10.68 6.52
CA CYS A 137 -3.71 -10.90 7.98
C CYS A 137 -3.64 -9.59 8.78
N THR A 138 -3.23 -8.49 8.17
CA THR A 138 -2.90 -7.23 8.87
C THR A 138 -3.39 -5.99 8.13
N GLU A 139 -3.22 -4.84 8.79
CA GLU A 139 -3.67 -3.52 8.33
C GLU A 139 -5.20 -3.39 8.22
N SER A 140 -5.67 -2.21 7.81
CA SER A 140 -7.08 -1.84 7.81
C SER A 140 -7.30 -0.64 6.88
N ALA A 141 -8.47 -0.54 6.25
CA ALA A 141 -8.98 0.65 5.57
C ALA A 141 -9.08 1.87 6.53
N PHE A 142 -9.15 1.62 7.84
CA PHE A 142 -9.18 2.66 8.87
C PHE A 142 -7.79 3.01 9.42
N SER A 143 -6.75 2.31 8.99
CA SER A 143 -5.37 2.54 9.43
C SER A 143 -4.84 3.85 8.86
N ARG A 144 -3.94 4.52 9.60
CA ARG A 144 -3.31 5.77 9.18
C ARG A 144 -2.56 5.65 7.86
N THR A 145 -1.92 4.52 7.61
CA THR A 145 -1.12 4.29 6.40
C THR A 145 -2.02 4.28 5.17
N TYR A 146 -3.06 3.44 5.17
CA TYR A 146 -4.01 3.38 4.06
C TYR A 146 -4.87 4.63 3.98
N HIS A 147 -5.37 5.17 5.10
CA HIS A 147 -6.13 6.43 5.10
C HIS A 147 -5.36 7.54 4.38
N ASN A 148 -4.08 7.74 4.69
CA ASN A 148 -3.27 8.79 4.08
C ASN A 148 -3.03 8.58 2.59
N TYR A 149 -2.73 7.34 2.20
CA TYR A 149 -2.52 6.96 0.79
C TYR A 149 -3.79 7.15 -0.03
N ILE A 150 -4.92 6.61 0.46
CA ILE A 150 -6.21 6.67 -0.24
C ILE A 150 -6.77 8.08 -0.31
N ARG A 151 -6.64 8.88 0.75
CA ARG A 151 -6.97 10.31 0.69
C ARG A 151 -6.18 11.01 -0.42
N SER A 152 -4.88 10.72 -0.55
CA SER A 152 -4.04 11.29 -1.62
C SER A 152 -4.51 10.83 -3.00
N LEU A 153 -4.80 9.54 -3.16
CA LEU A 153 -5.33 8.98 -4.40
C LEU A 153 -6.67 9.63 -4.79
N ALA A 154 -7.63 9.70 -3.86
CA ALA A 154 -8.94 10.32 -4.07
C ALA A 154 -8.83 11.77 -4.54
N ALA A 155 -8.00 12.58 -3.86
CA ALA A 155 -7.77 13.97 -4.21
C ALA A 155 -7.11 14.14 -5.58
N ARG A 156 -6.07 13.36 -5.88
CA ARG A 156 -5.28 13.50 -7.12
C ARG A 156 -5.99 12.92 -8.34
N ALA A 157 -6.68 11.80 -8.17
CA ALA A 157 -7.48 11.18 -9.24
C ALA A 157 -8.82 11.91 -9.44
N GLY A 158 -9.26 12.71 -8.47
CA GLY A 158 -10.61 13.29 -8.49
C GLY A 158 -11.68 12.18 -8.50
N ALA A 159 -11.45 11.12 -7.73
CA ALA A 159 -12.27 9.91 -7.74
C ALA A 159 -12.88 9.66 -6.35
N LEU A 160 -14.10 9.12 -6.34
CA LEU A 160 -14.70 8.57 -5.13
C LEU A 160 -14.03 7.22 -4.86
N VAL A 161 -13.37 7.08 -3.70
CA VAL A 161 -12.72 5.81 -3.33
C VAL A 161 -13.52 5.09 -2.27
N VAL A 162 -13.80 3.81 -2.48
CA VAL A 162 -14.41 2.87 -1.54
C VAL A 162 -13.29 1.95 -1.04
N SER A 163 -12.70 2.26 0.10
CA SER A 163 -11.64 1.44 0.72
C SER A 163 -12.28 0.35 1.57
N VAL A 164 -12.17 -0.90 1.12
CA VAL A 164 -12.85 -2.05 1.74
C VAL A 164 -12.10 -2.51 2.99
N GLU A 165 -12.82 -2.64 4.10
CA GLU A 165 -12.38 -3.32 5.32
C GLU A 165 -12.84 -4.78 5.23
N TYR A 166 -11.95 -5.66 4.78
CA TYR A 166 -12.23 -7.08 4.64
C TYR A 166 -11.79 -7.85 5.89
N ASN A 167 -12.41 -9.00 6.14
CA ASN A 167 -12.07 -9.84 7.28
C ASN A 167 -10.70 -10.51 7.10
N LEU A 168 -9.92 -10.52 8.18
CA LEU A 168 -8.52 -10.96 8.18
C LEU A 168 -8.38 -12.41 8.64
N ALA A 169 -7.39 -13.09 8.07
CA ALA A 169 -6.88 -14.34 8.60
C ALA A 169 -6.05 -14.10 9.89
N PRO A 170 -5.96 -15.09 10.80
CA PRO A 170 -6.55 -16.44 10.72
C PRO A 170 -7.99 -16.56 11.23
N GLU A 171 -8.58 -15.52 11.83
CA GLU A 171 -9.95 -15.55 12.37
C GLU A 171 -10.98 -15.79 11.26
N HIS A 172 -10.73 -15.24 10.07
CA HIS A 172 -11.52 -15.44 8.87
C HIS A 172 -10.61 -15.89 7.72
N PRO A 173 -10.25 -17.18 7.64
CA PRO A 173 -9.37 -17.69 6.59
C PRO A 173 -9.97 -17.48 5.20
N VAL A 174 -9.10 -17.52 4.18
CA VAL A 174 -9.51 -17.61 2.77
C VAL A 174 -10.58 -18.72 2.62
N PRO A 175 -11.73 -18.45 1.98
CA PRO A 175 -11.98 -17.35 1.03
C PRO A 175 -12.63 -16.07 1.56
N ALA A 176 -12.75 -15.85 2.88
CA ALA A 176 -13.52 -14.72 3.45
C ALA A 176 -13.19 -13.36 2.81
N ALA A 177 -11.90 -12.99 2.73
CA ALA A 177 -11.47 -11.73 2.11
C ALA A 177 -11.93 -11.55 0.64
N TYR A 178 -12.03 -12.63 -0.13
CA TYR A 178 -12.54 -12.60 -1.50
C TYR A 178 -14.05 -12.45 -1.57
N ASP A 179 -14.77 -13.08 -0.63
CA ASP A 179 -16.23 -12.93 -0.51
C ASP A 179 -16.59 -11.52 -0.06
N ASP A 180 -15.82 -10.93 0.84
CA ASP A 180 -16.00 -9.57 1.35
C ASP A 180 -15.76 -8.52 0.26
N ALA A 181 -14.69 -8.66 -0.52
CA ALA A 181 -14.43 -7.77 -1.66
C ALA A 181 -15.49 -7.90 -2.76
N TRP A 182 -16.01 -9.12 -2.98
CA TRP A 182 -17.14 -9.35 -3.87
C TRP A 182 -18.42 -8.67 -3.35
N ALA A 183 -18.72 -8.81 -2.06
CA ALA A 183 -19.86 -8.14 -1.41
C ALA A 183 -19.75 -6.62 -1.53
N ALA A 184 -18.55 -6.05 -1.33
CA ALA A 184 -18.28 -4.62 -1.50
C ALA A 184 -18.52 -4.16 -2.94
N LEU A 185 -18.06 -4.92 -3.94
CA LEU A 185 -18.34 -4.61 -5.34
C LEU A 185 -19.86 -4.61 -5.61
N GLN A 186 -20.56 -5.66 -5.18
CA GLN A 186 -22.02 -5.75 -5.35
C GLN A 186 -22.76 -4.62 -4.61
N TRP A 187 -22.29 -4.23 -3.43
CA TRP A 187 -22.85 -3.11 -2.66
C TRP A 187 -22.71 -1.78 -3.39
N VAL A 188 -21.54 -1.48 -3.98
CA VAL A 188 -21.36 -0.30 -4.83
C VAL A 188 -22.37 -0.28 -5.98
N ALA A 189 -22.70 -1.45 -6.53
CA ALA A 189 -23.63 -1.59 -7.66
C ALA A 189 -25.06 -1.17 -7.30
N THR A 190 -25.41 -1.29 -6.02
CA THR A 190 -26.76 -0.96 -5.53
C THR A 190 -27.03 0.53 -5.49
N LEU A 191 -25.99 1.37 -5.52
CA LEU A 191 -26.09 2.82 -5.35
C LEU A 191 -26.85 3.22 -4.06
N SER A 192 -26.83 2.38 -3.02
CA SER A 192 -27.61 2.62 -1.80
C SER A 192 -27.07 3.75 -0.93
N ASP A 193 -25.78 4.07 -1.06
CA ASP A 193 -25.14 5.16 -0.32
C ASP A 193 -25.30 6.52 -1.03
N PRO A 194 -25.66 7.61 -0.33
CA PRO A 194 -25.84 8.93 -0.94
C PRO A 194 -24.61 9.48 -1.67
N TRP A 195 -23.39 9.19 -1.22
CA TRP A 195 -22.20 9.67 -1.93
C TRP A 195 -22.03 8.92 -3.25
N ILE A 196 -22.28 7.61 -3.23
CA ILE A 196 -22.21 6.79 -4.44
C ILE A 196 -23.34 7.19 -5.39
N SER A 197 -24.59 7.26 -4.94
CA SER A 197 -25.73 7.57 -5.81
C SER A 197 -25.61 8.93 -6.51
N ASN A 198 -25.05 9.93 -5.81
CA ASN A 198 -25.00 11.31 -6.29
C ASN A 198 -23.74 11.62 -7.11
N TYR A 199 -22.61 10.99 -6.80
CA TYR A 199 -21.31 11.36 -7.38
C TYR A 199 -20.67 10.27 -8.24
N ALA A 200 -21.03 8.99 -8.09
CA ALA A 200 -20.36 7.90 -8.80
C ALA A 200 -20.72 7.80 -10.29
N ASP A 201 -19.70 7.73 -11.14
CA ASP A 201 -19.79 7.23 -12.52
C ASP A 201 -19.45 5.73 -12.55
N LEU A 202 -20.47 4.89 -12.54
CA LEU A 202 -20.28 3.43 -12.61
C LEU A 202 -19.74 2.94 -13.97
N GLY A 203 -19.79 3.78 -15.02
CA GLY A 203 -19.11 3.52 -16.29
C GLY A 203 -17.60 3.69 -16.20
N ARG A 204 -17.10 4.27 -15.10
CA ARG A 204 -15.68 4.47 -14.80
C ARG A 204 -15.34 3.87 -13.43
N THR A 205 -15.71 2.61 -13.24
CA THR A 205 -15.38 1.84 -12.03
C THR A 205 -14.04 1.15 -12.20
N PHE A 206 -13.13 1.36 -11.25
CA PHE A 206 -11.83 0.72 -11.18
C PHE A 206 -11.74 -0.14 -9.92
N LEU A 207 -11.12 -1.32 -10.04
CA LEU A 207 -10.71 -2.09 -8.87
C LEU A 207 -9.21 -1.89 -8.66
N ALA A 208 -8.82 -1.52 -7.45
CA ALA A 208 -7.45 -1.20 -7.12
C ALA A 208 -7.01 -1.88 -5.83
N GLY A 209 -5.74 -2.27 -5.74
CA GLY A 209 -5.21 -2.78 -4.50
C GLY A 209 -3.71 -3.03 -4.59
N ASP A 210 -3.07 -3.07 -3.44
CA ASP A 210 -1.65 -3.37 -3.31
C ASP A 210 -1.44 -4.73 -2.61
N SER A 211 -0.36 -5.43 -2.93
CA SER A 211 0.01 -6.68 -2.24
C SER A 211 -1.13 -7.70 -2.25
N ALA A 212 -1.55 -8.20 -1.08
CA ALA A 212 -2.73 -9.05 -0.92
C ALA A 212 -4.01 -8.41 -1.48
N GLY A 213 -4.19 -7.10 -1.33
CA GLY A 213 -5.31 -6.36 -1.93
C GLY A 213 -5.29 -6.39 -3.46
N GLY A 214 -4.09 -6.31 -4.06
CA GLY A 214 -3.90 -6.48 -5.51
C GLY A 214 -4.32 -7.87 -6.00
N ASN A 215 -4.03 -8.91 -5.21
CA ASN A 215 -4.49 -10.27 -5.44
C ASN A 215 -6.03 -10.38 -5.33
N ILE A 216 -6.61 -9.78 -4.29
CA ILE A 216 -8.06 -9.82 -4.04
C ILE A 216 -8.83 -9.14 -5.17
N VAL A 217 -8.40 -7.96 -5.64
CA VAL A 217 -9.11 -7.27 -6.74
C VAL A 217 -9.00 -8.00 -8.08
N TYR A 218 -7.87 -8.65 -8.36
CA TYR A 218 -7.73 -9.51 -9.52
C TYR A 218 -8.76 -10.66 -9.48
N ASN A 219 -8.81 -11.39 -8.36
CA ASN A 219 -9.74 -12.51 -8.20
C ASN A 219 -11.22 -12.06 -8.19
N THR A 220 -11.50 -10.85 -7.67
CA THR A 220 -12.82 -10.23 -7.74
C THR A 220 -13.21 -9.95 -9.21
N ALA A 221 -12.27 -9.50 -10.04
CA ALA A 221 -12.52 -9.27 -11.47
C ALA A 221 -12.75 -10.58 -12.24
N VAL A 222 -11.99 -11.64 -11.93
CA VAL A 222 -12.21 -13.00 -12.48
C VAL A 222 -13.61 -13.52 -12.10
N ARG A 223 -14.02 -13.34 -10.83
CA ARG A 223 -15.36 -13.69 -10.37
C ARG A 223 -16.45 -12.89 -11.08
N ALA A 224 -16.22 -11.59 -11.30
CA ALA A 224 -17.13 -10.72 -12.05
C ALA A 224 -17.30 -11.18 -13.51
N ALA A 225 -16.24 -11.71 -14.12
CA ALA A 225 -16.27 -12.23 -15.47
C ALA A 225 -16.97 -13.60 -15.59
N SER A 226 -16.84 -14.44 -14.57
CA SER A 226 -17.30 -15.85 -14.58
C SER A 226 -18.78 -16.03 -14.25
N GLY A 227 -19.43 -15.03 -13.63
CA GLY A 227 -20.84 -15.09 -13.25
C GLY A 227 -21.61 -13.86 -13.73
N GLY A 228 -22.72 -14.06 -14.44
CA GLY A 228 -23.60 -13.00 -14.97
C GLY A 228 -24.36 -12.17 -13.92
N GLY A 229 -23.80 -12.01 -12.72
CA GLY A 229 -24.44 -11.38 -11.55
C GLY A 229 -23.86 -10.03 -11.12
N SER A 230 -22.65 -9.66 -11.55
CA SER A 230 -22.21 -8.26 -11.37
C SER A 230 -22.78 -7.42 -12.49
N ARG A 231 -23.64 -6.47 -12.13
CA ARG A 231 -24.11 -5.42 -13.05
C ARG A 231 -23.09 -4.29 -13.16
N ILE A 232 -21.89 -4.40 -12.56
CA ILE A 232 -20.89 -3.34 -12.64
C ILE A 232 -19.99 -3.59 -13.83
N TYR A 233 -19.91 -2.57 -14.68
CA TYR A 233 -18.87 -2.45 -15.67
C TYR A 233 -17.54 -2.05 -15.00
N ILE A 234 -16.51 -2.89 -15.15
CA ILE A 234 -15.16 -2.62 -14.64
C ILE A 234 -14.35 -2.01 -15.78
N GLU A 235 -14.05 -0.72 -15.69
CA GLU A 235 -13.25 0.01 -16.68
C GLU A 235 -11.79 -0.44 -16.66
N GLY A 236 -11.21 -0.65 -15.47
CA GLY A 236 -9.84 -1.14 -15.37
C GLY A 236 -9.42 -1.65 -14.00
N LEU A 237 -8.29 -2.35 -13.97
CA LEU A 237 -7.65 -2.85 -12.75
C LEU A 237 -6.35 -2.10 -12.47
N VAL A 238 -6.10 -1.77 -11.21
CA VAL A 238 -4.83 -1.19 -10.73
C VAL A 238 -4.24 -2.13 -9.69
N ILE A 239 -3.21 -2.86 -10.06
CA ILE A 239 -2.63 -3.95 -9.29
C ILE A 239 -1.20 -3.57 -8.90
N VAL A 240 -0.96 -3.22 -7.63
CA VAL A 240 0.33 -2.70 -7.17
C VAL A 240 1.06 -3.75 -6.34
N HIS A 241 2.29 -4.09 -6.70
CA HIS A 241 3.14 -5.08 -6.01
C HIS A 241 2.37 -6.35 -5.63
N PRO A 242 1.68 -7.01 -6.57
CA PRO A 242 0.67 -7.99 -6.20
C PRO A 242 1.23 -9.23 -5.52
N TYR A 243 0.49 -9.74 -4.54
CA TYR A 243 0.77 -11.02 -3.89
C TYR A 243 0.34 -12.17 -4.82
N PHE A 244 1.24 -12.58 -5.73
CA PHE A 244 1.10 -13.82 -6.50
C PHE A 244 2.30 -14.71 -6.26
N TRP A 245 2.08 -16.01 -6.22
CA TRP A 245 3.08 -17.01 -5.89
C TRP A 245 2.91 -18.30 -6.70
N GLY A 246 3.62 -19.34 -6.31
CA GLY A 246 3.58 -20.66 -6.91
C GLY A 246 4.65 -21.54 -6.30
N THR A 247 4.45 -22.86 -6.32
CA THR A 247 5.45 -23.80 -5.81
C THR A 247 6.75 -23.70 -6.60
N ASP A 248 6.66 -23.56 -7.92
CA ASP A 248 7.83 -23.33 -8.78
C ASP A 248 8.42 -21.94 -8.57
N ARG A 249 9.70 -21.87 -8.20
CA ARG A 249 10.39 -20.58 -8.08
C ARG A 249 10.68 -19.98 -9.45
N LEU A 250 10.43 -18.68 -9.58
CA LEU A 250 11.03 -17.91 -10.66
C LEU A 250 12.47 -17.57 -10.26
N SER A 251 13.43 -17.78 -11.16
CA SER A 251 14.87 -17.65 -10.88
C SER A 251 15.26 -16.29 -10.28
N SER A 252 14.50 -15.23 -10.60
CA SER A 252 14.75 -13.91 -10.04
C SER A 252 14.29 -13.76 -8.59
N SER A 253 13.26 -14.49 -8.14
CA SER A 253 12.71 -14.33 -6.79
C SER A 253 13.72 -14.72 -5.72
N GLU A 254 14.62 -15.67 -6.02
CA GLU A 254 15.74 -16.04 -5.15
C GLU A 254 16.91 -15.04 -5.26
N ALA A 255 17.17 -14.52 -6.45
CA ALA A 255 18.29 -13.60 -6.70
C ALA A 255 18.04 -12.17 -6.19
N VAL A 256 16.78 -11.73 -6.12
CA VAL A 256 16.38 -10.40 -5.65
C VAL A 256 16.43 -10.28 -4.13
N TRP A 257 16.31 -11.40 -3.41
CA TRP A 257 16.42 -11.39 -1.96
C TRP A 257 17.88 -11.17 -1.55
N ASP A 258 18.17 -9.98 -1.03
CA ASP A 258 19.49 -9.52 -0.59
C ASP A 258 19.68 -9.61 0.94
N GLY A 259 18.74 -10.24 1.64
CA GLY A 259 18.69 -10.24 3.11
C GLY A 259 17.93 -9.07 3.72
N ILE A 260 17.54 -8.07 2.92
CA ILE A 260 16.91 -6.83 3.36
C ILE A 260 15.48 -6.72 2.83
N ALA A 261 15.20 -7.31 1.67
CA ALA A 261 13.87 -7.34 1.07
C ALA A 261 12.78 -7.77 2.08
N MET A 262 11.64 -7.05 2.06
CA MET A 262 10.56 -7.19 3.05
C MET A 262 9.99 -8.62 3.16
N PHE A 263 10.03 -9.39 2.07
CA PHE A 263 9.56 -10.77 2.03
C PHE A 263 10.68 -11.73 1.67
N ALA A 264 11.11 -12.55 2.62
CA ALA A 264 11.88 -13.74 2.30
C ALA A 264 11.01 -14.75 1.52
N PRO A 265 11.52 -15.41 0.47
CA PRO A 265 10.75 -16.43 -0.27
C PRO A 265 10.12 -17.50 0.64
N GLU A 266 10.84 -17.93 1.69
CA GLU A 266 10.39 -18.93 2.67
C GLU A 266 9.30 -18.40 3.60
N ALA A 267 9.22 -17.08 3.81
CA ALA A 267 8.12 -16.46 4.53
C ALA A 267 6.84 -16.47 3.67
N ILE A 268 6.97 -16.16 2.37
CA ILE A 268 5.84 -16.19 1.43
C ILE A 268 5.27 -17.61 1.33
N ASP A 269 6.14 -18.64 1.29
CA ASP A 269 5.72 -20.05 1.25
C ASP A 269 4.80 -20.47 2.38
N ARG A 270 5.00 -19.89 3.57
CA ARG A 270 4.24 -20.21 4.78
C ARG A 270 3.00 -19.34 4.90
N LEU A 271 2.99 -18.16 4.28
CA LEU A 271 1.95 -17.15 4.47
C LEU A 271 0.64 -17.52 3.79
N TRP A 272 0.67 -18.04 2.55
CA TRP A 272 -0.56 -18.46 1.88
C TRP A 272 -1.21 -19.71 2.53
N PRO A 273 -0.46 -20.77 2.90
CA PRO A 273 -1.00 -21.84 3.72
C PRO A 273 -1.58 -21.33 5.05
N PHE A 274 -0.91 -20.39 5.72
CA PHE A 274 -1.45 -19.80 6.95
C PHE A 274 -2.77 -19.05 6.71
N ALA A 275 -2.83 -18.17 5.70
CA ALA A 275 -4.04 -17.41 5.36
C ALA A 275 -5.23 -18.30 4.96
N THR A 276 -4.96 -19.55 4.53
CA THR A 276 -5.97 -20.54 4.14
C THR A 276 -6.25 -21.57 5.23
N ALA A 277 -5.72 -21.38 6.45
CA ALA A 277 -5.79 -22.33 7.55
C ALA A 277 -5.31 -23.74 7.17
N GLY A 278 -4.26 -23.81 6.35
CA GLY A 278 -3.63 -25.04 5.85
C GLY A 278 -4.44 -25.82 4.81
N ARG A 279 -5.57 -25.27 4.35
CA ARG A 279 -6.48 -25.98 3.42
C ARG A 279 -5.98 -25.99 1.98
N LEU A 280 -5.13 -25.02 1.61
CA LEU A 280 -4.69 -24.79 0.24
C LEU A 280 -3.17 -24.62 0.19
N GLY A 281 -2.57 -25.11 -0.90
CA GLY A 281 -1.15 -24.97 -1.18
C GLY A 281 -0.83 -23.76 -2.06
N ASN A 282 0.46 -23.54 -2.33
CA ASN A 282 0.95 -22.40 -3.12
C ASN A 282 0.62 -22.45 -4.61
N ASP A 283 0.07 -23.57 -5.10
CA ASP A 283 -0.48 -23.68 -6.46
C ASP A 283 -1.99 -23.45 -6.54
N ASP A 284 -2.62 -22.93 -5.47
CA ASP A 284 -4.01 -22.46 -5.56
C ASP A 284 -4.13 -21.39 -6.64
N ARG A 285 -5.14 -21.52 -7.52
CA ARG A 285 -5.37 -20.63 -8.66
C ARG A 285 -5.47 -19.14 -8.29
N ARG A 286 -5.83 -18.81 -7.05
CA ARG A 286 -5.95 -17.42 -6.60
C ARG A 286 -4.61 -16.74 -6.43
N VAL A 287 -3.55 -17.49 -6.09
CA VAL A 287 -2.18 -16.97 -5.99
C VAL A 287 -1.29 -17.40 -7.16
N ASN A 288 -1.63 -18.48 -7.86
CA ASN A 288 -0.97 -18.93 -9.08
C ASN A 288 -1.98 -18.96 -10.24
N PRO A 289 -2.31 -17.80 -10.83
CA PRO A 289 -3.43 -17.66 -11.76
C PRO A 289 -3.23 -18.46 -13.06
N LEU A 290 -4.30 -19.13 -13.48
CA LEU A 290 -4.35 -19.88 -14.73
C LEU A 290 -4.65 -18.94 -15.92
N ASP A 291 -4.19 -19.34 -17.10
CA ASP A 291 -4.40 -18.56 -18.33
C ASP A 291 -5.89 -18.38 -18.67
N GLU A 292 -6.72 -19.38 -18.35
CA GLU A 292 -8.18 -19.30 -18.51
C GLU A 292 -8.81 -18.21 -17.64
N ASP A 293 -8.33 -18.02 -16.40
CA ASP A 293 -8.81 -16.96 -15.51
C ASP A 293 -8.42 -15.59 -16.05
N ILE A 294 -7.18 -15.47 -16.51
CA ILE A 294 -6.65 -14.24 -17.11
C ILE A 294 -7.45 -13.90 -18.37
N ALA A 295 -7.64 -14.85 -19.28
CA ALA A 295 -8.42 -14.69 -20.51
C ALA A 295 -9.90 -14.36 -20.25
N SER A 296 -10.44 -14.74 -19.08
CA SER A 296 -11.82 -14.45 -18.71
C SER A 296 -12.06 -12.96 -18.44
N LEU A 297 -11.03 -12.20 -18.03
CA LEU A 297 -11.16 -10.82 -17.59
C LEU A 297 -11.92 -9.95 -18.58
N ARG A 298 -12.91 -9.20 -18.07
CA ARG A 298 -13.79 -8.31 -18.83
C ARG A 298 -13.48 -6.82 -18.67
N CYS A 299 -12.45 -6.47 -17.91
CA CYS A 299 -11.96 -5.10 -17.83
C CYS A 299 -11.32 -4.68 -19.17
N ARG A 300 -11.26 -3.37 -19.45
CA ARG A 300 -10.65 -2.90 -20.71
C ARG A 300 -9.16 -2.67 -20.66
N ARG A 301 -8.64 -2.44 -19.45
CA ARG A 301 -7.25 -2.10 -19.24
C ARG A 301 -6.80 -2.43 -17.84
N VAL A 302 -5.51 -2.71 -17.71
CA VAL A 302 -4.87 -3.07 -16.46
C VAL A 302 -3.57 -2.30 -16.33
N LEU A 303 -3.34 -1.75 -15.15
CA LEU A 303 -2.03 -1.29 -14.71
C LEU A 303 -1.50 -2.28 -13.68
N VAL A 304 -0.34 -2.86 -13.96
CA VAL A 304 0.43 -3.66 -12.99
C VAL A 304 1.66 -2.85 -12.61
N ALA A 305 1.86 -2.60 -11.33
CA ALA A 305 3.07 -1.95 -10.81
C ALA A 305 3.92 -2.94 -10.03
N VAL A 306 5.23 -2.95 -10.27
CA VAL A 306 6.21 -3.80 -9.60
C VAL A 306 7.41 -2.97 -9.12
N ALA A 307 8.11 -3.45 -8.09
CA ALA A 307 9.30 -2.78 -7.54
C ALA A 307 10.52 -3.69 -7.66
N ASP A 308 11.67 -3.11 -7.96
CA ASP A 308 12.88 -3.85 -8.35
C ASP A 308 13.38 -4.83 -7.28
N LYS A 309 13.28 -4.45 -6.00
CA LYS A 309 13.71 -5.25 -4.85
C LYS A 309 12.59 -6.05 -4.20
N ASP A 310 11.46 -6.19 -4.90
CA ASP A 310 10.33 -6.98 -4.42
C ASP A 310 10.47 -8.44 -4.88
N THR A 311 10.49 -9.37 -3.92
CA THR A 311 10.50 -10.82 -4.17
C THR A 311 9.33 -11.29 -5.05
N LEU A 312 8.20 -10.57 -5.03
CA LEU A 312 7.00 -10.85 -5.81
C LEU A 312 7.01 -10.20 -7.22
N ARG A 313 8.00 -9.36 -7.53
CA ARG A 313 8.10 -8.58 -8.77
C ARG A 313 7.86 -9.42 -10.03
N ASP A 314 8.58 -10.52 -10.15
CA ASP A 314 8.56 -11.32 -11.39
C ASP A 314 7.24 -12.08 -11.56
N ARG A 315 6.53 -12.37 -10.46
CA ARG A 315 5.15 -12.88 -10.51
C ARG A 315 4.18 -11.81 -11.02
N GLY A 316 4.34 -10.56 -10.60
CA GLY A 316 3.63 -9.41 -11.15
C GLY A 316 3.92 -9.18 -12.65
N ARG A 317 5.19 -9.25 -13.06
CA ARG A 317 5.59 -9.17 -14.49
C ARG A 317 5.01 -10.31 -15.32
N ARG A 318 5.06 -11.54 -14.81
CA ARG A 318 4.46 -12.70 -15.45
C ARG A 318 2.97 -12.50 -15.65
N LEU A 319 2.24 -12.03 -14.65
CA LEU A 319 0.81 -11.70 -14.78
C LEU A 319 0.58 -10.69 -15.92
N ALA A 320 1.33 -9.58 -15.94
CA ALA A 320 1.20 -8.57 -16.99
C ALA A 320 1.51 -9.14 -18.39
N SER A 321 2.53 -9.99 -18.52
CA SER A 321 2.84 -10.69 -19.76
C SER A 321 1.68 -11.61 -20.19
N ARG A 322 1.18 -12.45 -19.28
CA ARG A 322 0.08 -13.37 -19.59
C ARG A 322 -1.20 -12.62 -19.93
N MET A 323 -1.47 -11.46 -19.33
CA MET A 323 -2.60 -10.61 -19.73
C MET A 323 -2.49 -10.13 -21.18
N ARG A 324 -1.28 -9.78 -21.64
CA ARG A 324 -1.07 -9.42 -23.06
C ARG A 324 -1.30 -10.61 -23.98
N ASP A 325 -0.92 -11.81 -23.56
CA ASP A 325 -1.03 -13.01 -24.39
C ASP A 325 -2.46 -13.60 -24.41
N CYS A 326 -3.19 -13.50 -23.30
CA CYS A 326 -4.44 -14.24 -23.09
C CYS A 326 -5.70 -13.39 -23.20
N CYS A 327 -5.63 -12.08 -22.98
CA CYS A 327 -6.81 -11.21 -23.04
C CYS A 327 -7.06 -10.71 -24.45
N SER A 328 -8.22 -11.02 -25.03
CA SER A 328 -8.58 -10.59 -26.40
C SER A 328 -8.68 -9.07 -26.58
N TRP A 329 -8.79 -8.30 -25.50
CA TRP A 329 -8.82 -6.83 -25.52
C TRP A 329 -7.43 -6.21 -25.41
N ALA A 330 -6.38 -7.01 -25.20
CA ALA A 330 -5.01 -6.54 -25.00
C ALA A 330 -4.27 -6.18 -26.30
N ASP A 331 -4.92 -6.26 -27.47
CA ASP A 331 -4.37 -5.82 -28.76
C ASP A 331 -4.16 -4.30 -28.85
N ASP A 332 -4.78 -3.52 -27.96
CA ASP A 332 -4.47 -2.09 -27.79
C ASP A 332 -3.18 -1.96 -26.96
N GLU A 333 -2.16 -1.30 -27.50
CA GLU A 333 -0.85 -1.11 -26.84
C GLU A 333 -0.96 -0.52 -25.43
N ASN A 334 -2.05 0.19 -25.12
CA ASN A 334 -2.29 0.80 -23.80
C ASN A 334 -3.16 -0.03 -22.86
N ALA A 335 -3.59 -1.21 -23.29
CA ALA A 335 -4.46 -2.10 -22.52
C ALA A 335 -3.76 -2.69 -21.28
N VAL A 336 -2.46 -3.00 -21.36
CA VAL A 336 -1.69 -3.54 -20.23
C VAL A 336 -0.45 -2.70 -19.97
N THR A 337 -0.57 -1.79 -19.01
CA THR A 337 0.51 -0.91 -18.55
C THR A 337 1.31 -1.60 -17.45
N LEU A 338 2.62 -1.79 -17.67
CA LEU A 338 3.55 -2.23 -16.62
C LEU A 338 4.34 -1.02 -16.11
N VAL A 339 4.30 -0.76 -14.81
CA VAL A 339 5.08 0.30 -14.15
C VAL A 339 6.14 -0.35 -13.27
N GLU A 340 7.40 0.04 -13.45
CA GLU A 340 8.52 -0.54 -12.70
C GLU A 340 9.23 0.53 -11.89
N SER A 341 9.39 0.29 -10.59
CA SER A 341 10.06 1.22 -9.68
C SER A 341 11.46 0.69 -9.35
N GLU A 342 12.47 1.27 -10.01
CA GLU A 342 13.88 0.92 -9.82
C GLU A 342 14.35 1.23 -8.38
N GLY A 343 15.11 0.31 -7.78
CA GLY A 343 15.74 0.49 -6.48
C GLY A 343 14.81 0.49 -5.26
N GLU A 344 13.50 0.38 -5.47
CA GLU A 344 12.48 0.34 -4.42
C GLU A 344 12.08 -1.10 -4.05
N ASP A 345 11.57 -1.26 -2.84
CA ASP A 345 11.11 -2.50 -2.24
C ASP A 345 9.57 -2.59 -2.14
N HIS A 346 9.06 -3.72 -1.65
CA HIS A 346 7.63 -3.97 -1.58
C HIS A 346 6.90 -2.93 -0.72
N GLY A 347 5.86 -2.32 -1.28
CA GLY A 347 4.99 -1.38 -0.57
C GLY A 347 5.62 -0.01 -0.27
N PHE A 348 6.78 0.32 -0.87
CA PHE A 348 7.54 1.56 -0.60
C PHE A 348 6.71 2.85 -0.64
N HIS A 349 5.68 2.89 -1.50
CA HIS A 349 4.81 4.04 -1.68
C HIS A 349 3.93 4.34 -0.46
N LEU A 350 3.74 3.37 0.44
CA LEU A 350 2.93 3.52 1.66
C LEU A 350 3.72 4.18 2.80
N TYR A 351 4.94 3.71 3.09
CA TYR A 351 5.77 4.24 4.18
C TYR A 351 6.74 5.36 3.74
N ASN A 352 7.03 5.48 2.44
CA ASN A 352 7.85 6.56 1.89
C ASN A 352 7.08 7.39 0.83
N PRO A 353 5.90 7.96 1.13
CA PRO A 353 5.03 8.59 0.12
C PRO A 353 5.60 9.86 -0.53
N LEU A 354 6.65 10.45 0.06
CA LEU A 354 7.26 11.69 -0.44
C LEU A 354 8.44 11.46 -1.39
N ARG A 355 8.92 10.21 -1.54
CA ARG A 355 9.97 9.87 -2.50
C ARG A 355 9.54 10.16 -3.94
N ALA A 356 10.50 10.45 -4.80
CA ALA A 356 10.25 10.73 -6.21
C ALA A 356 9.59 9.54 -6.91
N THR A 357 10.10 8.34 -6.68
CA THR A 357 9.52 7.05 -7.12
C THR A 357 8.07 6.88 -6.67
N SER A 358 7.74 7.20 -5.41
CA SER A 358 6.37 7.08 -4.87
C SER A 358 5.41 8.05 -5.55
N LYS A 359 5.90 9.26 -5.84
CA LYS A 359 5.14 10.27 -6.59
C LYS A 359 4.91 9.83 -8.04
N ILE A 360 5.93 9.28 -8.71
CA ILE A 360 5.84 8.74 -10.08
C ILE A 360 4.84 7.59 -10.14
N LEU A 361 4.87 6.66 -9.19
CA LEU A 361 3.90 5.57 -9.11
C LEU A 361 2.48 6.11 -8.95
N MET A 362 2.25 7.01 -7.99
CA MET A 362 0.94 7.65 -7.80
C MET A 362 0.49 8.42 -9.05
N GLU A 363 1.39 9.10 -9.75
CA GLU A 363 1.09 9.82 -11.00
C GLU A 363 0.69 8.87 -12.12
N SER A 364 1.34 7.72 -12.21
CA SER A 364 1.03 6.68 -13.19
C SER A 364 -0.38 6.12 -12.95
N ILE A 365 -0.73 5.84 -11.68
CA ILE A 365 -2.06 5.39 -11.28
C ILE A 365 -3.12 6.47 -11.57
N VAL A 366 -2.86 7.72 -11.18
CA VAL A 366 -3.76 8.86 -11.42
C VAL A 366 -3.99 9.07 -12.92
N ARG A 367 -2.92 9.02 -13.72
CA ARG A 367 -3.01 9.13 -15.18
C ARG A 367 -3.85 8.01 -15.77
N PHE A 368 -3.65 6.78 -15.30
CA PHE A 368 -4.42 5.62 -15.74
C PHE A 368 -5.92 5.80 -15.46
N ILE A 369 -6.30 6.19 -14.24
CA ILE A 369 -7.71 6.43 -13.86
C ILE A 369 -8.35 7.57 -14.67
N ASN A 370 -7.58 8.64 -14.93
CA ASN A 370 -8.09 9.84 -15.61
C ASN A 370 -8.07 9.77 -17.13
N GLN A 371 -7.28 8.87 -17.72
CA GLN A 371 -7.28 8.65 -19.15
C GLN A 371 -8.69 8.18 -19.58
N ARG A 372 -9.28 8.90 -20.54
CA ARG A 372 -10.56 8.51 -21.13
C ARG A 372 -10.31 7.49 -22.22
N THR A 373 -11.05 6.40 -22.19
CA THR A 373 -11.11 5.43 -23.28
C THR A 373 -12.28 5.80 -24.21
N ALA A 374 -12.16 5.48 -25.49
CA ALA A 374 -13.28 5.64 -26.42
C ALA A 374 -14.48 4.82 -25.92
N PRO A 375 -15.72 5.34 -25.97
CA PRO A 375 -16.90 4.58 -25.57
C PRO A 375 -16.95 3.24 -26.32
N LEU A 376 -17.28 2.15 -25.62
CA LEU A 376 -17.58 0.89 -26.30
C LEU A 376 -18.72 1.12 -27.31
N PRO A 377 -18.71 0.50 -28.50
CA PRO A 377 -19.91 0.40 -29.32
C PRO A 377 -21.03 -0.17 -28.43
N LEU A 378 -22.14 0.55 -28.33
CA LEU A 378 -23.32 0.17 -27.55
C LEU A 378 -23.85 -1.22 -28.00
N GLN A 379 -23.32 -2.30 -27.42
CA GLN A 379 -23.81 -3.67 -27.65
C GLN A 379 -23.84 -4.52 -26.37
N LEU A 380 -23.94 -3.88 -25.20
CA LEU A 380 -24.27 -4.57 -23.94
C LEU A 380 -25.61 -4.01 -23.43
N PRO A 381 -26.71 -4.78 -23.50
CA PRO A 381 -28.03 -4.38 -22.96
C PRO A 381 -27.95 -3.91 -21.50
N GLN A 382 -26.98 -4.45 -20.75
CA GLN A 382 -26.74 -4.18 -19.33
C GLN A 382 -26.33 -2.73 -19.05
N VAL A 383 -25.56 -2.08 -19.93
CA VAL A 383 -25.11 -0.68 -19.74
C VAL A 383 -26.29 0.28 -19.95
N GLN A 384 -27.16 0.00 -20.93
CA GLN A 384 -28.36 0.82 -21.18
C GLN A 384 -29.40 0.69 -20.06
N GLU A 385 -29.61 -0.50 -19.48
CA GLU A 385 -30.51 -0.67 -18.33
C GLU A 385 -30.00 0.04 -17.07
N LEU A 386 -28.68 0.00 -16.80
CA LEU A 386 -28.08 0.74 -15.69
C LEU A 386 -28.21 2.25 -15.86
N LEU A 387 -27.92 2.76 -17.06
CA LEU A 387 -28.10 4.18 -17.39
C LEU A 387 -29.59 4.58 -17.37
N ALA A 388 -30.52 3.68 -17.71
CA ALA A 388 -31.97 3.93 -17.66
C ALA A 388 -32.55 3.92 -16.23
N CYS A 389 -32.03 3.06 -15.34
CA CYS A 389 -32.36 3.09 -13.92
C CYS A 389 -31.83 4.37 -13.22
N GLN A 390 -30.74 4.96 -13.73
CA GLN A 390 -30.15 6.19 -13.19
C GLN A 390 -31.00 7.46 -13.45
N GLY A 391 -31.92 7.44 -14.42
CA GLY A 391 -32.78 8.58 -14.76
C GLY A 391 -34.08 8.71 -13.94
N LYS A 392 -34.41 7.72 -13.10
CA LYS A 392 -35.68 7.68 -12.34
C LYS A 392 -35.47 7.26 -10.88
N MET A 393 -34.90 8.12 -10.04
CA MET A 393 -35.00 7.94 -8.59
C MET A 393 -35.47 9.23 -7.90
N HIS A 394 -36.73 9.21 -7.47
CA HIS A 394 -37.26 10.18 -6.53
C HIS A 394 -36.69 9.92 -5.12
N ARG A 395 -36.37 11.04 -4.48
CA ARG A 395 -35.76 11.23 -3.16
C ARG A 395 -36.54 10.51 -2.05
N ALA A 396 -36.06 9.35 -1.63
CA ALA A 396 -36.44 8.73 -0.35
C ALA A 396 -35.16 8.51 0.47
N VAL A 397 -34.89 9.45 1.38
CA VAL A 397 -33.75 9.39 2.31
C VAL A 397 -34.16 8.50 3.48
N GLN A 398 -33.61 7.29 3.54
CA GLN A 398 -33.65 6.43 4.74
C GLN A 398 -32.60 6.93 5.76
N PRO A 399 -32.83 6.78 7.07
CA PRO A 399 -31.93 7.31 8.09
C PRO A 399 -30.59 6.57 8.09
N VAL A 400 -29.50 7.34 8.13
CA VAL A 400 -28.12 6.86 8.24
C VAL A 400 -27.96 6.07 9.54
N LEU A 401 -27.76 4.76 9.42
CA LEU A 401 -27.46 3.85 10.52
C LEU A 401 -25.97 3.94 10.86
N ARG A 402 -25.66 4.19 12.15
CA ARG A 402 -24.30 4.40 12.66
C ARG A 402 -23.42 3.17 12.44
N VAL A 403 -22.25 3.42 11.84
CA VAL A 403 -21.14 2.47 11.76
C VAL A 403 -20.39 2.45 13.09
N PRO A 404 -19.85 1.31 13.54
CA PRO A 404 -19.05 1.27 14.76
C PRO A 404 -17.87 2.23 14.66
N THR A 405 -17.80 3.23 15.55
CA THR A 405 -16.65 4.15 15.68
C THR A 405 -15.55 3.60 16.58
N ARG A 406 -15.55 2.29 16.85
CA ARG A 406 -14.59 1.64 17.73
C ARG A 406 -13.46 1.03 16.91
N PRO A 407 -12.20 1.11 17.37
CA PRO A 407 -11.12 0.34 16.78
C PRO A 407 -11.48 -1.15 16.79
N TYR A 408 -11.08 -1.87 15.75
CA TYR A 408 -11.16 -3.32 15.65
C TYR A 408 -10.67 -3.96 16.96
N MET A 409 -11.54 -4.70 17.62
CA MET A 409 -11.21 -5.52 18.79
C MET A 409 -11.02 -6.94 18.27
N ASP A 410 -9.88 -7.56 18.58
CA ASP A 410 -9.69 -8.98 18.30
C ASP A 410 -10.78 -9.83 18.98
N VAL A 411 -10.97 -11.07 18.50
CA VAL A 411 -11.95 -12.05 19.00
C VAL A 411 -11.74 -12.39 20.50
N HIS A 412 -10.68 -11.87 21.13
CA HIS A 412 -10.30 -12.12 22.52
C HIS A 412 -10.43 -10.88 23.42
N GLY A 413 -10.93 -9.75 22.89
CA GLY A 413 -11.29 -8.58 23.67
C GLY A 413 -10.11 -7.80 24.26
N TYR A 414 -8.90 -7.92 23.73
CA TYR A 414 -7.76 -7.13 24.20
C TYR A 414 -7.74 -5.75 23.52
N GLY A 415 -8.63 -4.87 24.00
CA GLY A 415 -8.47 -3.44 23.81
C GLY A 415 -7.17 -2.96 24.48
N THR A 416 -6.38 -2.16 23.77
CA THR A 416 -5.13 -1.56 24.26
C THR A 416 -5.41 -0.49 25.33
N ALA A 417 -5.72 -0.94 26.54
CA ALA A 417 -5.62 -0.11 27.73
C ALA A 417 -4.15 -0.04 28.17
N MET A 418 -3.47 1.08 27.89
CA MET A 418 -2.19 1.39 28.52
C MET A 418 -2.39 1.51 30.03
N LYS A 419 -1.98 0.48 30.79
CA LYS A 419 -1.65 0.63 32.20
C LYS A 419 -0.39 1.50 32.29
N ALA A 420 -0.56 2.77 32.65
CA ALA A 420 0.52 3.56 33.20
C ALA A 420 1.05 2.81 34.44
N ARG A 421 2.30 2.32 34.38
CA ARG A 421 3.00 1.85 35.56
C ARG A 421 3.52 3.07 36.31
N ASP A 422 2.98 3.25 37.50
CA ASP A 422 3.47 4.17 38.53
C ASP A 422 4.97 3.97 38.76
N ALA A 423 5.74 5.04 38.58
CA ALA A 423 7.06 5.19 39.17
C ALA A 423 6.91 6.10 40.40
N ALA A 424 7.03 5.48 41.57
CA ALA A 424 7.06 6.14 42.85
C ALA A 424 8.27 7.06 42.98
N THR A 425 8.06 8.30 43.43
CA THR A 425 9.01 9.01 44.29
C THR A 425 8.27 9.73 45.41
N ARG A 426 8.77 9.49 46.61
CA ARG A 426 8.22 9.88 47.91
C ARG A 426 8.29 11.39 48.15
N THR A 427 7.24 11.86 48.79
CA THR A 427 7.09 13.01 49.71
C THR A 427 8.35 13.63 50.31
N SER A 428 8.42 14.96 50.28
CA SER A 428 8.71 15.78 51.46
C SER A 428 8.04 17.15 51.34
N CYS A 429 7.15 17.46 52.29
CA CYS A 429 6.53 18.76 52.48
C CYS A 429 7.52 19.77 53.08
N LEU A 430 7.44 21.04 52.66
CA LEU A 430 7.73 22.20 53.51
C LEU A 430 6.95 23.41 53.00
N HIS A 431 6.47 24.21 53.94
CA HIS A 431 5.38 25.17 53.81
C HIS A 431 5.90 26.59 54.15
N ILE A 432 5.12 27.61 53.75
CA ILE A 432 5.11 29.02 54.20
C ILE A 432 5.99 30.04 53.45
N GLY A 433 5.35 31.11 52.95
CA GLY A 433 5.99 32.41 52.66
C GLY A 433 5.16 33.40 51.83
N HIS A 434 4.31 34.19 52.47
CA HIS A 434 3.58 35.34 51.91
C HIS A 434 4.49 36.45 51.32
N GLY A 435 4.05 37.16 50.26
CA GLY A 435 4.70 38.40 49.81
C GLY A 435 4.11 39.15 48.60
N ARG A 436 3.10 40.01 48.86
CA ARG A 436 2.64 41.27 48.22
C ARG A 436 2.94 41.64 46.73
N ARG A 437 1.83 41.99 46.06
CA ARG A 437 1.50 43.11 45.11
C ARG A 437 2.61 44.02 44.53
N ALA A 438 2.48 44.29 43.21
CA ALA A 438 2.33 45.59 42.49
C ALA A 438 2.82 45.41 41.03
N SER A 439 2.43 46.11 39.95
CA SER A 439 1.32 47.00 39.55
C SER A 439 1.45 47.21 38.02
N LYS A 440 0.36 47.66 37.39
CA LYS A 440 0.15 48.04 35.97
C LYS A 440 1.19 49.02 35.39
N THR A 441 1.42 48.92 34.07
CA THR A 441 1.35 50.08 33.14
C THR A 441 1.03 49.64 31.70
N SER A 442 0.07 50.32 31.07
CA SER A 442 -0.28 50.32 29.65
C SER A 442 0.23 51.59 28.98
N TYR A 443 0.43 51.59 27.65
CA TYR A 443 0.14 52.67 26.66
C TYR A 443 0.47 52.06 25.29
N GLY A 444 -0.19 52.29 24.15
CA GLY A 444 -1.19 53.27 23.74
C GLY A 444 -1.02 53.46 22.21
N SER A 445 -2.12 53.36 21.47
CA SER A 445 -2.25 53.41 19.99
C SER A 445 -2.37 54.83 19.44
N VAL A 446 -1.92 55.10 18.21
CA VAL A 446 -2.40 56.16 17.26
C VAL A 446 -1.97 55.74 15.83
N LEU A 447 -2.82 55.40 14.83
CA LEU A 447 -3.72 56.17 13.93
C LEU A 447 -3.01 57.12 12.93
N GLY A 448 -3.28 56.97 11.61
CA GLY A 448 -2.95 58.01 10.61
C GLY A 448 -2.81 57.60 9.12
N HIS A 449 -3.95 57.50 8.43
CA HIS A 449 -4.26 57.81 7.00
C HIS A 449 -3.29 57.65 5.80
N VAL A 450 -3.76 56.84 4.83
CA VAL A 450 -4.06 57.11 3.38
C VAL A 450 -3.12 57.99 2.54
N ILE A 451 -2.65 57.46 1.39
CA ILE A 451 -2.77 58.01 0.00
C ILE A 451 -2.17 56.98 -1.00
N ARG A 452 -2.92 56.67 -2.08
CA ARG A 452 -2.43 56.03 -3.32
C ARG A 452 -1.80 57.09 -4.23
N PRO A 453 -0.88 56.70 -5.13
CA PRO A 453 -1.17 56.96 -6.53
C PRO A 453 -0.88 55.77 -7.45
N ASN A 454 -1.35 55.97 -8.68
CA ASN A 454 -1.54 55.00 -9.74
C ASN A 454 -0.46 55.15 -10.82
N SER A 455 -0.29 54.08 -11.61
CA SER A 455 0.03 54.08 -13.04
C SER A 455 1.48 54.07 -13.58
N THR A 456 1.60 53.28 -14.65
CA THR A 456 2.48 53.36 -15.84
C THR A 456 3.81 52.58 -15.90
N ASN A 457 3.77 51.53 -16.72
CA ASN A 457 4.67 51.17 -17.84
C ASN A 457 6.18 51.32 -17.68
N MET A 458 6.89 50.18 -17.79
CA MET A 458 8.11 50.12 -18.59
C MET A 458 8.25 48.79 -19.32
N ARG A 459 8.45 48.91 -20.65
CA ARG A 459 8.84 47.86 -21.60
C ARG A 459 10.34 47.58 -21.53
N PHE A 460 10.75 46.56 -22.31
CA PHE A 460 12.08 46.08 -22.77
C PHE A 460 12.48 44.76 -22.10
N ALA A 461 12.25 43.60 -22.72
CA ALA A 461 12.79 43.03 -23.97
C ALA A 461 14.17 42.38 -23.82
N SER A 462 14.19 41.09 -24.19
CA SER A 462 15.28 40.36 -24.88
C SER A 462 16.56 40.04 -24.10
N SER A 463 16.77 38.76 -23.80
CA SER A 463 17.76 37.97 -24.55
C SER A 463 17.55 36.47 -24.33
N ALA A 464 17.65 35.73 -25.43
CA ALA A 464 17.50 34.29 -25.56
C ALA A 464 18.81 33.56 -25.27
N ILE A 465 18.74 32.34 -24.73
CA ILE A 465 19.66 31.24 -25.07
C ILE A 465 18.86 29.93 -25.05
N THR A 466 18.95 29.21 -26.17
CA THR A 466 18.35 27.92 -26.51
C THR A 466 19.27 26.72 -26.19
N ALA A 467 18.66 25.66 -25.65
CA ALA A 467 18.87 24.21 -25.93
C ALA A 467 20.18 23.51 -25.46
N PRO A 468 20.25 22.15 -25.33
CA PRO A 468 19.28 21.15 -25.81
C PRO A 468 18.92 19.97 -24.87
N CYS A 469 17.83 19.29 -25.27
CA CYS A 469 17.41 17.95 -24.91
C CYS A 469 18.35 16.85 -25.44
N SER A 470 18.41 15.72 -24.73
CA SER A 470 18.72 14.42 -25.32
C SER A 470 17.94 13.31 -24.61
N CYS A 471 17.01 12.70 -25.36
CA CYS A 471 16.34 11.44 -25.04
C CYS A 471 17.04 10.35 -25.85
N VAL A 472 17.30 9.19 -25.24
CA VAL A 472 17.78 7.99 -25.94
C VAL A 472 16.72 6.90 -25.76
N PHE A 473 16.11 6.50 -26.88
CA PHE A 473 15.34 5.26 -27.00
C PHE A 473 16.29 4.13 -27.41
N HIS A 474 16.07 2.92 -26.92
CA HIS A 474 16.63 1.71 -27.51
C HIS A 474 15.48 0.79 -27.92
N ASN A 475 15.36 0.60 -29.23
CA ASN A 475 14.60 -0.49 -29.85
C ASN A 475 15.55 -1.68 -30.00
N PHE A 476 15.07 -2.89 -29.72
CA PHE A 476 15.68 -4.10 -30.25
C PHE A 476 14.64 -4.93 -31.00
N ILE A 477 15.10 -5.38 -32.17
CA ILE A 477 14.49 -6.31 -33.12
C ILE A 477 14.54 -7.73 -32.55
#